data_AF-A0A1J4JQA9-F1
#
_entry.id   AF-A0A1J4JQA9-F1
#
_cell.length_a   1.000
_cell.length_b   1.000
_cell.length_c   1.000
_cell.angle_alpha   90.00
_cell.angle_beta   90.00
_cell.angle_gamma   90.00
#
_symmetry.space_group_name_H-M   'P 1'
#
loop_
_entity.id
_entity.type
_entity.pdbx_description
1 polymer ?
#
loop_
_entity_poly.entity_id
_entity_poly.type
_entity_poly.pdbx_seq_one_letter_code
_entity_poly.pdbx_strand_id
1 'polypeptide(L)'
;MYKSSFIPIDLHSGILHTNVPFAIKRQRRSNQIKKSKSHFIWFLYIILILSSCKLYNIEELYFTIMLTNQLILKIPYYVDRIGSTPWMMTNYSSIFDNSIDVNSCPSCISKNFQFLRYVNDNIPDEILNHIRDIDSSNYSIKEVLKIAGKENLESEIEKEKIDDANSKKDVVITCLFGTVRNSINFVRSLRSTGSKSVIVVFTDNVAINLMTNLMKKVFQKCGVTFINIGNINSKYNETINSFRFVLYYAFLSTYKSRISRVIAVYMCDTYFYYNPFTSEIKNDTLIMNNECTTFFMSPINFHWLSLLAEKYHDDISPHIQENVINNGFLIAGIRPALIFLSNIILFYQNEDITQNENDQGIVNYLYYFNKFKGVNITLYPPGKNSYQSMTKCGNAITINPISGEAKLLDQKLSLIHQFDRYCSLLNNIENLCPALGKDHMDNDPQLKYSHEKCNKNIKY
;
A
#
# COMPACT_ATOMS: atom_id res chain seq x y z
N MET A 1 -6.60 39.89 -47.07
CA MET A 1 -5.54 40.11 -46.06
C MET A 1 -5.39 38.79 -45.33
N TYR A 2 -4.32 37.99 -45.37
CA TYR A 2 -2.91 38.15 -45.77
C TYR A 2 -2.51 37.07 -46.79
N LYS A 3 -1.58 37.43 -47.69
CA LYS A 3 -1.01 36.58 -48.75
C LYS A 3 0.12 35.71 -48.20
N SER A 4 0.16 34.44 -48.61
CA SER A 4 1.31 33.55 -48.47
C SER A 4 2.28 33.77 -49.65
N SER A 5 3.57 33.92 -49.36
CA SER A 5 4.63 34.02 -50.35
C SER A 5 5.65 32.90 -50.12
N PHE A 6 5.67 31.97 -51.08
CA PHE A 6 6.73 31.00 -51.32
C PHE A 6 7.99 31.72 -51.80
N ILE A 7 9.16 31.30 -51.29
CA ILE A 7 10.48 31.69 -51.79
C ILE A 7 11.14 30.42 -52.36
N PRO A 8 11.61 30.40 -53.61
CA PRO A 8 12.39 29.30 -54.16
C PRO A 8 13.87 29.49 -53.83
N ILE A 9 14.55 28.39 -53.50
CA ILE A 9 16.01 28.35 -53.30
C ILE A 9 16.64 27.97 -54.63
N ASP A 10 17.48 28.87 -55.13
CA ASP A 10 18.26 28.71 -56.35
C ASP A 10 19.58 27.98 -56.09
N LEU A 11 19.91 27.07 -57.01
CA LEU A 11 21.13 26.28 -57.06
C LEU A 11 22.23 27.10 -57.76
N HIS A 12 23.34 27.36 -57.08
CA HIS A 12 24.59 27.69 -57.78
C HIS A 12 25.83 26.99 -57.22
N SER A 13 26.49 26.33 -58.18
CA SER A 13 27.81 25.75 -58.25
C SER A 13 28.95 26.65 -57.74
N GLY A 14 29.88 26.07 -56.99
CA GLY A 14 31.18 26.65 -56.69
C GLY A 14 32.23 25.56 -56.46
N ILE A 15 32.97 25.23 -57.52
CA ILE A 15 34.13 24.33 -57.51
C ILE A 15 35.34 25.15 -57.06
N LEU A 16 36.01 24.72 -55.98
CA LEU A 16 37.38 25.12 -55.67
C LEU A 16 38.20 23.91 -55.23
N HIS A 17 39.15 23.54 -56.09
CA HIS A 17 40.18 22.55 -55.86
C HIS A 17 41.18 23.05 -54.82
N THR A 18 41.45 22.25 -53.79
CA THR A 18 42.73 22.29 -53.07
C THR A 18 43.26 20.86 -52.88
N ASN A 19 44.44 20.63 -53.44
CA ASN A 19 45.19 19.38 -53.37
C ASN A 19 45.76 19.19 -51.95
N VAL A 20 45.51 18.04 -51.32
CA VAL A 20 46.17 17.62 -50.08
C VAL A 20 46.74 16.19 -50.28
N PRO A 21 47.98 15.89 -49.84
CA PRO A 21 48.67 14.66 -50.22
C PRO A 21 48.10 13.39 -49.57
N PHE A 22 47.95 12.38 -50.41
CA PHE A 22 47.56 11.01 -50.10
C PHE A 22 48.67 10.25 -49.36
N ALA A 23 48.72 10.32 -48.02
CA ALA A 23 49.63 9.45 -47.26
C ALA A 23 49.23 9.13 -45.80
N ILE A 24 47.97 9.25 -45.37
CA ILE A 24 47.56 8.82 -43.99
C ILE A 24 46.16 8.20 -43.97
N LYS A 25 45.86 7.23 -44.86
CA LYS A 25 44.54 6.55 -44.86
C LYS A 25 44.58 5.02 -44.72
N ARG A 26 45.75 4.37 -44.73
CA ARG A 26 45.83 2.90 -44.64
C ARG A 26 45.91 2.34 -43.22
N GLN A 27 46.37 3.12 -42.23
CA GLN A 27 46.54 2.62 -40.85
C GLN A 27 45.25 2.70 -40.00
N ARG A 28 44.29 3.56 -40.36
CA ARG A 28 43.00 3.68 -39.62
C ARG A 28 41.99 2.57 -39.92
N ARG A 29 42.00 1.97 -41.12
CA ARG A 29 41.08 0.86 -41.47
C ARG A 29 41.41 -0.46 -40.74
N SER A 30 42.69 -0.73 -40.46
CA SER A 30 43.13 -1.92 -39.72
C SER A 30 42.61 -1.95 -38.27
N ASN A 31 42.65 -0.80 -37.58
CA ASN A 31 42.17 -0.69 -36.19
C ASN A 31 40.63 -0.70 -36.08
N GLN A 32 39.91 -0.24 -37.11
CA GLN A 32 38.45 -0.30 -37.15
C GLN A 32 37.93 -1.75 -37.32
N ILE A 33 38.60 -2.56 -38.14
CA ILE A 33 38.25 -3.97 -38.34
C ILE A 33 38.54 -4.81 -37.08
N LYS A 34 39.64 -4.51 -36.35
CA LYS A 34 39.93 -5.17 -35.06
C LYS A 34 38.91 -4.81 -33.97
N LYS A 35 38.47 -3.56 -33.89
CA LYS A 35 37.38 -3.16 -32.96
C LYS A 35 36.06 -3.84 -33.32
N SER A 36 35.70 -3.93 -34.60
CA SER A 36 34.46 -4.58 -35.06
C SER A 36 34.39 -6.07 -34.67
N LYS A 37 35.48 -6.83 -34.82
CA LYS A 37 35.52 -8.24 -34.43
C LYS A 37 35.38 -8.46 -32.92
N SER A 38 35.93 -7.55 -32.10
CA SER A 38 35.80 -7.62 -30.65
C SER A 38 34.35 -7.43 -30.18
N HIS A 39 33.58 -6.55 -30.81
CA HIS A 39 32.18 -6.34 -30.45
C HIS A 39 31.30 -7.51 -30.88
N PHE A 40 31.60 -8.13 -32.03
CA PHE A 40 30.88 -9.30 -32.52
C PHE A 40 31.08 -10.55 -31.64
N ILE A 41 32.31 -10.76 -31.13
CA ILE A 41 32.60 -11.85 -30.19
C ILE A 41 31.88 -11.62 -28.85
N TRP A 42 31.86 -10.39 -28.34
CA TRP A 42 31.09 -10.03 -27.14
C TRP A 42 29.58 -10.25 -27.33
N PHE A 43 29.05 -9.91 -28.50
CA PHE A 43 27.64 -10.13 -28.83
C PHE A 43 27.29 -11.63 -28.88
N LEU A 44 28.12 -12.46 -29.50
CA LEU A 44 27.96 -13.92 -29.52
C LEU A 44 28.10 -14.54 -28.13
N TYR A 45 29.01 -14.04 -27.30
CA TYR A 45 29.20 -14.50 -25.92
C TYR A 45 27.97 -14.19 -25.05
N ILE A 46 27.36 -13.01 -25.23
CA ILE A 46 26.10 -12.65 -24.57
C ILE A 46 24.96 -13.57 -25.04
N ILE A 47 24.83 -13.83 -26.34
CA ILE A 47 23.82 -14.77 -26.87
C ILE A 47 24.01 -16.18 -26.30
N LEU A 48 25.26 -16.66 -26.22
CA LEU A 48 25.57 -17.98 -25.64
C LEU A 48 25.21 -18.04 -24.16
N ILE A 49 25.56 -17.03 -23.36
CA ILE A 49 25.15 -16.93 -21.95
C ILE A 49 23.62 -16.94 -21.84
N LEU A 50 22.93 -16.12 -22.63
CA LEU A 50 21.47 -16.02 -22.63
C LEU A 50 20.79 -17.34 -23.06
N SER A 51 21.39 -18.09 -23.98
CA SER A 51 20.89 -19.39 -24.44
C SER A 51 21.15 -20.54 -23.45
N SER A 52 22.18 -20.40 -22.60
CA SER A 52 22.55 -21.38 -21.57
C SER A 52 21.81 -21.19 -20.25
N CYS A 53 21.28 -19.99 -20.00
CA CYS A 53 20.33 -19.75 -18.92
C CYS A 53 18.96 -20.32 -19.33
N LYS A 54 18.41 -21.24 -18.54
CA LYS A 54 17.03 -21.75 -18.73
C LYS A 54 16.08 -20.57 -19.02
N LEU A 55 15.34 -20.69 -20.13
CA LEU A 55 14.41 -19.68 -20.69
C LEU A 55 13.38 -19.09 -19.71
N TYR A 56 13.25 -19.64 -18.50
CA TYR A 56 12.38 -19.12 -17.44
C TYR A 56 12.75 -17.73 -16.92
N ASN A 57 13.94 -17.22 -17.23
CA ASN A 57 14.38 -15.89 -16.78
C ASN A 57 14.60 -14.88 -17.91
N ILE A 58 14.23 -15.16 -19.17
CA ILE A 58 14.40 -14.14 -20.23
C ILE A 58 13.40 -13.00 -20.05
N GLU A 59 12.15 -13.27 -19.64
CA GLU A 59 11.22 -12.20 -19.28
C GLU A 59 11.68 -11.45 -18.03
N GLU A 60 12.19 -12.15 -17.02
CA GLU A 60 12.70 -11.53 -15.80
C GLU A 60 13.97 -10.71 -16.05
N LEU A 61 14.85 -11.16 -16.93
CA LEU A 61 16.05 -10.45 -17.36
C LEU A 61 15.68 -9.32 -18.32
N TYR A 62 14.71 -9.48 -19.21
CA TYR A 62 14.24 -8.41 -20.08
C TYR A 62 13.52 -7.33 -19.27
N PHE A 63 12.73 -7.72 -18.26
CA PHE A 63 12.10 -6.81 -17.31
C PHE A 63 13.15 -6.15 -16.39
N THR A 64 14.16 -6.90 -15.93
CA THR A 64 15.28 -6.37 -15.15
C THR A 64 16.16 -5.45 -15.98
N ILE A 65 16.43 -5.77 -17.25
CA ILE A 65 17.20 -4.95 -18.20
C ILE A 65 16.39 -3.72 -18.61
N MET A 66 15.09 -3.84 -18.83
CA MET A 66 14.19 -2.70 -19.01
C MET A 66 14.16 -1.82 -17.76
N LEU A 67 14.12 -2.41 -16.56
CA LEU A 67 14.28 -1.69 -15.30
C LEU A 67 15.68 -1.07 -15.17
N THR A 68 16.78 -1.73 -15.49
CA THR A 68 18.11 -1.16 -15.29
C THR A 68 18.53 -0.19 -16.41
N ASN A 69 18.04 -0.36 -17.64
CA ASN A 69 18.38 0.49 -18.79
C ASN A 69 17.33 1.58 -19.10
N GLN A 70 16.06 1.43 -18.67
CA GLN A 70 15.08 2.52 -18.70
C GLN A 70 14.76 3.12 -17.32
N LEU A 71 15.04 2.41 -16.22
CA LEU A 71 15.00 2.97 -14.87
C LEU A 71 16.41 3.18 -14.28
N ILE A 72 17.22 4.07 -14.89
CA ILE A 72 17.45 5.28 -14.10
C ILE A 72 16.09 5.94 -14.16
N LEU A 73 15.20 5.62 -13.21
CA LEU A 73 14.09 6.52 -12.94
C LEU A 73 14.83 7.83 -12.83
N LYS A 74 14.55 8.78 -13.73
CA LYS A 74 14.72 10.17 -13.33
C LYS A 74 13.75 10.27 -12.17
N ILE A 75 14.23 9.87 -10.99
CA ILE A 75 13.71 10.20 -9.69
C ILE A 75 13.37 11.65 -9.91
N PRO A 76 12.07 11.99 -10.06
CA PRO A 76 11.71 13.30 -10.54
C PRO A 76 12.53 14.29 -9.73
N TYR A 77 13.24 15.23 -10.36
CA TYR A 77 14.36 15.97 -9.74
C TYR A 77 14.03 16.60 -8.37
N TYR A 78 12.75 16.68 -8.03
CA TYR A 78 12.22 17.09 -6.75
C TYR A 78 12.29 16.04 -5.63
N VAL A 79 12.32 14.74 -5.91
CA VAL A 79 12.45 13.67 -4.90
C VAL A 79 13.82 13.73 -4.22
N ASP A 80 14.90 14.10 -4.94
CA ASP A 80 16.20 14.46 -4.35
C ASP A 80 16.13 15.71 -3.43
N ARG A 81 15.05 16.51 -3.53
CA ARG A 81 14.81 17.67 -2.65
C ARG A 81 13.84 17.39 -1.50
N ILE A 82 13.19 16.22 -1.48
CA ILE A 82 12.15 15.87 -0.48
C ILE A 82 12.72 15.06 0.68
N GLY A 83 13.89 14.46 0.54
CA GLY A 83 14.62 13.88 1.66
C GLY A 83 16.07 13.79 1.25
N SER A 84 17.01 14.17 2.12
CA SER A 84 18.41 14.11 1.73
C SER A 84 18.74 12.66 1.36
N THR A 85 19.18 12.42 0.13
CA THR A 85 19.65 11.12 -0.36
C THR A 85 20.62 10.46 0.63
N PRO A 86 21.49 11.20 1.35
CA PRO A 86 22.29 10.64 2.45
C PRO A 86 21.46 10.07 3.60
N TRP A 87 20.42 10.75 4.07
CA TRP A 87 19.54 10.23 5.13
C TRP A 87 18.80 8.97 4.67
N MET A 88 18.38 8.93 3.39
CA MET A 88 17.80 7.74 2.77
C MET A 88 18.78 6.56 2.59
N MET A 89 20.08 6.75 2.84
CA MET A 89 21.10 5.72 2.64
C MET A 89 21.78 5.28 3.95
N THR A 90 21.70 6.05 5.04
CA THR A 90 22.54 5.82 6.24
C THR A 90 21.85 5.26 7.48
N ASN A 91 20.51 5.27 7.60
CA ASN A 91 19.80 4.95 8.86
C ASN A 91 18.92 3.67 8.85
N TYR A 92 19.14 2.73 7.93
CA TYR A 92 18.12 1.70 7.64
C TYR A 92 18.33 0.30 8.24
N SER A 93 19.54 -0.09 8.64
CA SER A 93 19.75 -1.39 9.28
C SER A 93 18.92 -1.52 10.57
N SER A 94 18.90 -0.46 11.39
CA SER A 94 18.11 -0.39 12.62
C SER A 94 16.59 -0.55 12.42
N ILE A 95 16.05 -0.32 11.22
CA ILE A 95 14.61 -0.42 10.95
C ILE A 95 14.12 -1.88 11.06
N PHE A 96 14.96 -2.83 10.66
CA PHE A 96 14.64 -4.26 10.73
C PHE A 96 15.33 -4.97 11.89
N ASP A 97 16.47 -4.45 12.34
CA ASP A 97 17.35 -5.15 13.27
C ASP A 97 16.98 -4.86 14.75
N ASN A 98 16.17 -3.84 15.02
CA ASN A 98 15.63 -3.59 16.36
C ASN A 98 14.42 -4.48 16.63
N SER A 99 14.50 -5.32 17.67
CA SER A 99 13.42 -6.21 18.07
C SER A 99 12.16 -5.42 18.41
N ILE A 100 11.09 -5.61 17.62
CA ILE A 100 9.75 -5.13 17.96
C ILE A 100 9.31 -5.87 19.23
N ASP A 101 9.32 -5.19 20.37
CA ASP A 101 8.75 -5.73 21.61
C ASP A 101 7.24 -5.49 21.64
N VAL A 102 6.51 -6.38 20.96
CA VAL A 102 5.04 -6.35 20.92
C VAL A 102 4.42 -6.42 22.31
N ASN A 103 5.09 -7.07 23.28
CA ASN A 103 4.58 -7.20 24.64
C ASN A 103 4.64 -5.86 25.42
N SER A 104 5.48 -4.93 24.99
CA SER A 104 5.56 -3.59 25.57
C SER A 104 4.53 -2.60 25.01
N CYS A 105 3.89 -2.93 23.89
CA CYS A 105 2.91 -2.06 23.22
C CYS A 105 1.55 -2.09 23.93
N PRO A 106 0.93 -0.94 24.24
CA PRO A 106 -0.42 -0.90 24.79
C PRO A 106 -1.45 -1.52 23.84
N SER A 107 -2.20 -2.53 24.29
CA SER A 107 -3.30 -3.16 23.54
C SER A 107 -4.50 -2.19 23.41
N CYS A 108 -5.20 -2.26 22.28
CA CYS A 108 -6.55 -1.74 22.10
C CYS A 108 -7.55 -2.57 22.89
N ILE A 109 -7.49 -3.89 22.76
CA ILE A 109 -8.50 -4.79 23.32
C ILE A 109 -8.31 -4.87 24.84
N SER A 110 -9.36 -4.56 25.61
CA SER A 110 -9.35 -4.77 27.06
C SER A 110 -9.17 -6.26 27.37
N LYS A 111 -8.63 -6.62 28.55
CA LYS A 111 -8.48 -8.04 28.94
C LYS A 111 -9.81 -8.81 28.82
N ASN A 112 -10.93 -8.16 29.15
CA ASN A 112 -12.26 -8.75 29.05
C ASN A 112 -12.66 -9.03 27.59
N PHE A 113 -12.39 -8.10 26.67
CA PHE A 113 -12.66 -8.33 25.24
C PHE A 113 -11.72 -9.37 24.62
N GLN A 114 -10.46 -9.47 25.07
CA GLN A 114 -9.54 -10.51 24.61
C GLN A 114 -10.06 -11.91 25.00
N PHE A 115 -10.56 -12.06 26.22
CA PHE A 115 -11.21 -13.30 26.68
C PHE A 115 -12.48 -13.60 25.88
N LEU A 116 -13.39 -12.62 25.76
CA LEU A 116 -14.65 -12.81 25.03
C LEU A 116 -14.43 -13.17 23.57
N ARG A 117 -13.43 -12.59 22.92
CA ARG A 117 -13.06 -12.91 21.55
C ARG A 117 -12.58 -14.34 21.41
N TYR A 118 -11.68 -14.75 22.30
CA TYR A 118 -11.17 -16.12 22.35
C TYR A 118 -12.30 -17.14 22.51
N VAL A 119 -13.23 -16.87 23.44
CA VAL A 119 -14.41 -17.69 23.70
C VAL A 119 -15.32 -17.72 22.47
N ASN A 120 -15.65 -16.55 21.90
CA ASN A 120 -16.57 -16.43 20.77
C ASN A 120 -16.07 -17.11 19.48
N ASP A 121 -14.77 -17.08 19.20
CA ASP A 121 -14.22 -17.71 17.99
C ASP A 121 -14.14 -19.24 18.11
N ASN A 122 -14.15 -19.79 19.33
CA ASN A 122 -13.84 -21.20 19.55
C ASN A 122 -14.95 -22.00 20.24
N ILE A 123 -15.99 -21.36 20.77
CA ILE A 123 -16.99 -22.00 21.63
C ILE A 123 -18.40 -21.78 21.04
N PRO A 124 -19.19 -22.87 20.81
CA PRO A 124 -20.58 -22.75 20.35
C PRO A 124 -21.45 -21.89 21.26
N ASP A 125 -22.45 -21.21 20.68
CA ASP A 125 -23.36 -20.27 21.36
C ASP A 125 -24.04 -20.85 22.61
N GLU A 126 -24.29 -22.16 22.65
CA GLU A 126 -24.88 -22.87 23.80
C GLU A 126 -23.97 -22.86 25.03
N ILE A 127 -22.65 -23.02 24.85
CA ILE A 127 -21.67 -23.00 25.95
C ILE A 127 -21.37 -21.55 26.35
N LEU A 128 -21.40 -20.61 25.40
CA LEU A 128 -21.32 -19.17 25.68
C LEU A 128 -22.40 -18.71 26.67
N ASN A 129 -23.64 -19.21 26.52
CA ASN A 129 -24.72 -18.92 27.46
C ASN A 129 -24.44 -19.50 28.86
N HIS A 130 -23.71 -20.60 28.96
CA HIS A 130 -23.33 -21.20 30.25
C HIS A 130 -22.13 -20.48 30.91
N ILE A 131 -21.20 -19.95 30.12
CA ILE A 131 -20.07 -19.15 30.60
C ILE A 131 -20.53 -17.77 31.09
N ARG A 132 -21.63 -17.22 30.55
CA ARG A 132 -22.20 -15.93 31.00
C ARG A 132 -22.61 -15.92 32.48
N ASP A 133 -22.99 -17.07 33.02
CA ASP A 133 -23.37 -17.21 34.43
C ASP A 133 -22.17 -17.38 35.35
N ILE A 134 -20.98 -17.59 34.78
CA ILE A 134 -19.73 -17.81 35.50
C ILE A 134 -18.95 -16.49 35.51
N ASP A 135 -18.58 -16.01 36.70
CA ASP A 135 -17.70 -14.86 36.85
C ASP A 135 -16.34 -15.15 36.17
N SER A 136 -16.21 -14.66 34.94
CA SER A 136 -15.09 -14.90 34.03
C SER A 136 -13.73 -14.39 34.52
N SER A 137 -13.70 -13.69 35.66
CA SER A 137 -12.47 -13.19 36.27
C SER A 137 -11.57 -14.27 36.88
N ASN A 138 -12.09 -15.49 37.12
CA ASN A 138 -11.40 -16.52 37.91
C ASN A 138 -10.87 -17.74 37.12
N TYR A 139 -11.14 -17.87 35.83
CA TYR A 139 -10.73 -19.05 35.06
C TYR A 139 -9.61 -18.76 34.06
N SER A 140 -8.64 -19.67 34.00
CA SER A 140 -7.64 -19.64 32.94
C SER A 140 -8.24 -20.10 31.61
N ILE A 141 -7.72 -19.56 30.48
CA ILE A 141 -8.13 -19.99 29.13
C ILE A 141 -8.05 -21.52 28.96
N LYS A 142 -7.06 -22.16 29.59
CA LYS A 142 -6.90 -23.63 29.56
C LYS A 142 -8.05 -24.36 30.23
N GLU A 143 -8.59 -23.86 31.33
CA GLU A 143 -9.72 -24.49 32.02
C GLU A 143 -11.00 -24.36 31.20
N VAL A 144 -11.22 -23.21 30.57
CA VAL A 144 -12.37 -22.98 29.69
C VAL A 144 -12.34 -23.91 28.47
N LEU A 145 -11.17 -24.08 27.83
CA LEU A 145 -11.01 -25.01 26.71
C LEU A 145 -11.24 -26.47 27.10
N LYS A 146 -10.79 -26.84 28.30
CA LYS A 146 -10.98 -28.19 28.84
C LYS A 146 -12.46 -28.46 29.12
N ILE A 147 -13.17 -27.48 29.70
CA ILE A 147 -14.62 -27.55 29.92
C ILE A 147 -15.38 -27.65 28.60
N ALA A 148 -14.90 -26.97 27.54
CA ALA A 148 -15.50 -26.99 26.22
C ALA A 148 -15.18 -28.25 25.39
N GLY A 149 -14.39 -29.20 25.91
CA GLY A 149 -14.04 -30.46 25.22
C GLY A 149 -13.20 -30.27 23.95
N LYS A 150 -12.46 -29.15 23.83
CA LYS A 150 -11.69 -28.80 22.63
C LYS A 150 -10.17 -28.94 22.81
N GLU A 151 -9.72 -30.10 23.28
CA GLU A 151 -8.28 -30.37 23.47
C GLU A 151 -7.50 -30.38 22.14
N ASN A 152 -8.15 -30.69 21.01
CA ASN A 152 -7.53 -30.68 19.67
C ASN A 152 -7.20 -29.28 19.12
N LEU A 153 -7.71 -28.21 19.76
CA LEU A 153 -7.46 -26.81 19.36
C LEU A 153 -5.99 -26.40 19.54
N GLU A 154 -5.21 -27.15 20.35
CA GLU A 154 -3.76 -26.94 20.50
C GLU A 154 -3.01 -27.06 19.17
N SER A 155 -3.49 -27.90 18.24
CA SER A 155 -2.88 -28.10 16.93
C SER A 155 -3.13 -26.93 15.95
N GLU A 156 -4.26 -26.23 16.08
CA GLU A 156 -4.55 -25.00 15.32
C GLU A 156 -3.74 -23.82 15.86
N ILE A 157 -3.57 -23.76 17.20
CA ILE A 157 -2.66 -22.81 17.86
C ILE A 157 -1.20 -23.02 17.43
N GLU A 158 -0.78 -24.27 17.15
CA GLU A 158 0.55 -24.54 16.58
C GLU A 158 0.71 -24.07 15.13
N LYS A 159 -0.33 -24.17 14.30
CA LYS A 159 -0.30 -23.57 12.95
C LYS A 159 -0.18 -22.04 12.99
N GLU A 160 -0.89 -21.38 13.91
CA GLU A 160 -0.71 -19.93 14.15
C GLU A 160 0.72 -19.56 14.55
N LYS A 161 1.41 -20.40 15.33
CA LYS A 161 2.82 -20.17 15.72
C LYS A 161 3.80 -20.23 14.53
N ILE A 162 3.51 -21.02 13.49
CA ILE A 162 4.37 -21.11 12.30
C ILE A 162 4.25 -19.83 11.44
N ASP A 163 3.04 -19.29 11.29
CA ASP A 163 2.82 -18.01 10.60
C ASP A 163 3.49 -16.84 11.37
N ASP A 164 3.53 -16.93 12.70
CA ASP A 164 4.14 -15.94 13.58
C ASP A 164 5.68 -15.82 13.40
N ALA A 165 6.38 -16.89 13.01
CA ALA A 165 7.83 -16.86 12.72
C ALA A 165 8.15 -16.13 11.40
N ASN A 166 7.26 -16.22 10.40
CA ASN A 166 7.41 -15.55 9.12
C ASN A 166 7.00 -14.07 9.16
N SER A 167 6.21 -13.68 10.17
CA SER A 167 5.67 -12.32 10.31
C SER A 167 6.71 -11.19 10.45
N LYS A 168 7.95 -11.54 10.84
CA LYS A 168 9.04 -10.55 11.00
C LYS A 168 9.50 -9.91 9.68
N LYS A 169 9.16 -10.51 8.53
CA LYS A 169 9.44 -9.95 7.20
C LYS A 169 8.23 -9.24 6.60
N ASP A 170 7.14 -9.11 7.35
CA ASP A 170 5.97 -8.38 6.90
C ASP A 170 6.11 -6.91 7.23
N VAL A 171 5.66 -6.05 6.32
CA VAL A 171 5.72 -4.61 6.48
C VAL A 171 4.34 -3.99 6.29
N VAL A 172 3.93 -3.15 7.23
CA VAL A 172 2.84 -2.21 7.04
C VAL A 172 3.46 -0.85 6.72
N ILE A 173 3.15 -0.31 5.56
CA ILE A 173 3.66 0.97 5.07
C ILE A 173 2.51 1.96 4.96
N THR A 174 2.71 3.17 5.46
CA THR A 174 1.66 4.20 5.47
C THR A 174 2.25 5.61 5.46
N CYS A 175 1.40 6.61 5.31
CA CYS A 175 1.75 8.03 5.33
C CYS A 175 0.95 8.76 6.40
N LEU A 176 1.57 9.79 6.97
CA LEU A 176 1.00 10.65 7.99
C LEU A 176 1.49 12.09 7.77
N PHE A 177 0.75 12.84 6.95
CA PHE A 177 1.14 14.20 6.55
C PHE A 177 0.17 15.23 7.12
N GLY A 178 0.68 16.27 7.77
CA GLY A 178 -0.12 17.37 8.31
C GLY A 178 -1.09 17.02 9.43
N THR A 179 -1.14 15.77 9.88
CA THR A 179 -2.09 15.29 10.90
C THR A 179 -1.51 14.13 11.69
N VAL A 180 -2.09 13.83 12.85
CA VAL A 180 -1.79 12.63 13.65
C VAL A 180 -3.07 11.89 14.09
N ARG A 181 -4.23 12.23 13.51
CA ARG A 181 -5.54 11.69 13.88
C ARG A 181 -5.55 10.16 13.79
N ASN A 182 -6.13 9.49 14.80
CA ASN A 182 -6.33 8.04 14.89
C ASN A 182 -5.06 7.16 14.71
N SER A 183 -3.88 7.77 14.58
CA SER A 183 -2.62 7.07 14.32
C SER A 183 -2.25 6.12 15.47
N ILE A 184 -2.59 6.46 16.72
CA ILE A 184 -2.45 5.54 17.85
C ILE A 184 -3.41 4.36 17.73
N ASN A 185 -4.67 4.60 17.37
CA ASN A 185 -5.67 3.54 17.24
C ASN A 185 -5.27 2.54 16.16
N PHE A 186 -4.74 3.03 15.04
CA PHE A 186 -4.15 2.20 13.99
C PHE A 186 -3.06 1.26 14.53
N VAL A 187 -2.06 1.82 15.21
CA VAL A 187 -0.90 1.05 15.69
C VAL A 187 -1.30 0.06 16.78
N ARG A 188 -2.10 0.52 17.74
CA ARG A 188 -2.57 -0.33 18.85
C ARG A 188 -3.47 -1.45 18.35
N SER A 189 -4.38 -1.19 17.41
CA SER A 189 -5.28 -2.22 16.90
C SER A 189 -4.51 -3.29 16.15
N LEU A 190 -3.56 -2.89 15.28
CA LEU A 190 -2.65 -3.82 14.62
C LEU A 190 -1.88 -4.69 15.64
N ARG A 191 -1.29 -4.08 16.66
CA ARG A 191 -0.51 -4.83 17.66
C ARG A 191 -1.38 -5.73 18.55
N SER A 192 -2.62 -5.34 18.80
CA SER A 192 -3.59 -6.16 19.55
C SER A 192 -3.97 -7.45 18.84
N THR A 193 -3.72 -7.52 17.53
CA THR A 193 -3.94 -8.72 16.74
C THR A 193 -2.83 -9.76 16.88
N GLY A 194 -1.78 -9.45 17.64
CA GLY A 194 -0.55 -10.26 17.72
C GLY A 194 0.43 -10.01 16.58
N SER A 195 0.09 -9.16 15.60
CA SER A 195 0.98 -8.87 14.47
C SER A 195 2.32 -8.30 14.92
N LYS A 196 3.41 -8.92 14.42
CA LYS A 196 4.80 -8.51 14.62
C LYS A 196 5.40 -7.80 13.40
N SER A 197 4.56 -7.42 12.43
CA SER A 197 5.03 -6.74 11.22
C SER A 197 5.75 -5.43 11.55
N VAL A 198 6.75 -5.05 10.74
CA VAL A 198 7.37 -3.73 10.84
C VAL A 198 6.35 -2.67 10.39
N ILE A 199 6.23 -1.57 11.13
CA ILE A 199 5.35 -0.45 10.76
C ILE A 199 6.23 0.72 10.34
N VAL A 200 6.13 1.12 9.07
CA VAL A 200 6.88 2.23 8.49
C VAL A 200 5.91 3.36 8.14
N VAL A 201 6.13 4.52 8.73
CA VAL A 201 5.29 5.70 8.55
C VAL A 201 6.12 6.82 7.93
N PHE A 202 5.79 7.20 6.70
CA PHE A 202 6.31 8.45 6.13
C PHE A 202 5.56 9.63 6.72
N THR A 203 6.29 10.65 7.17
CA THR A 203 5.71 11.79 7.89
C THR A 203 6.37 13.09 7.45
N ASP A 204 5.67 14.20 7.61
CA ASP A 204 6.25 15.54 7.48
C ASP A 204 6.56 16.15 8.85
N ASN A 205 7.22 17.31 8.84
CA ASN A 205 7.53 18.07 10.06
C ASN A 205 6.26 18.48 10.81
N VAL A 206 5.16 18.76 10.11
CA VAL A 206 3.90 19.18 10.73
C VAL A 206 3.35 18.05 11.60
N ALA A 207 3.21 16.84 11.06
CA ALA A 207 2.76 15.68 11.81
C ALA A 207 3.70 15.33 12.98
N ILE A 208 5.03 15.38 12.78
CA ILE A 208 6.00 15.18 13.87
C ILE A 208 5.82 16.18 15.02
N ASN A 209 5.54 17.44 14.69
CA ASN A 209 5.35 18.50 15.69
C ASN A 209 3.99 18.40 16.41
N LEU A 210 2.98 17.80 15.76
CA LEU A 210 1.68 17.52 16.38
C LEU A 210 1.74 16.33 17.36
N MET A 211 2.75 15.46 17.28
CA MET A 211 2.85 14.30 18.17
C MET A 211 3.18 14.71 19.60
N THR A 212 2.30 14.34 20.54
CA THR A 212 2.57 14.49 21.98
C THR A 212 3.66 13.53 22.44
N ASN A 213 4.25 13.80 23.62
CA ASN A 213 5.22 12.89 24.24
C ASN A 213 4.62 11.50 24.51
N LEU A 214 3.32 11.43 24.80
CA LEU A 214 2.62 10.16 24.97
C LEU A 214 2.54 9.41 23.64
N MET A 215 2.20 10.08 22.53
CA MET A 215 2.21 9.46 21.19
C MET A 215 3.56 8.86 20.86
N LYS A 216 4.64 9.64 21.02
CA LYS A 216 6.00 9.20 20.71
C LYS A 216 6.39 7.95 21.50
N LYS A 217 6.07 7.91 22.81
CA LYS A 217 6.32 6.74 23.66
C LYS A 217 5.53 5.51 23.20
N VAL A 218 4.26 5.69 22.83
CA VAL A 218 3.42 4.58 22.33
C VAL A 218 4.00 4.04 21.02
N PHE A 219 4.31 4.90 20.06
CA PHE A 219 4.89 4.50 18.78
C PHE A 219 6.23 3.78 18.94
N GLN A 220 7.11 4.29 19.80
CA GLN A 220 8.39 3.65 20.10
C GLN A 220 8.19 2.24 20.67
N LYS A 221 7.30 2.07 21.66
CA LYS A 221 6.98 0.76 22.24
C LYS A 221 6.36 -0.21 21.23
N CYS A 222 5.55 0.31 20.30
CA CYS A 222 4.91 -0.49 19.28
C CYS A 222 5.81 -0.74 18.05
N GLY A 223 7.08 -0.34 18.08
CA GLY A 223 8.04 -0.59 17.01
C GLY A 223 7.71 0.13 15.71
N VAL A 224 7.17 1.36 15.80
CA VAL A 224 6.90 2.20 14.64
C VAL A 224 8.15 2.94 14.23
N THR A 225 8.49 2.85 12.95
CA THR A 225 9.60 3.60 12.34
C THR A 225 9.05 4.78 11.57
N PHE A 226 9.41 6.00 11.98
CA PHE A 226 9.08 7.22 11.25
C PHE A 226 10.18 7.58 10.27
N ILE A 227 9.77 7.87 9.03
CA ILE A 227 10.60 8.43 7.98
C ILE A 227 10.13 9.87 7.75
N ASN A 228 10.81 10.83 8.37
CA ASN A 228 10.48 12.24 8.22
C ASN A 228 11.04 12.81 6.92
N ILE A 229 10.15 13.15 5.99
CA ILE A 229 10.48 13.77 4.69
C ILE A 229 10.54 15.31 4.75
N GLY A 230 10.61 15.88 5.96
CA GLY A 230 10.75 17.31 6.14
C GLY A 230 9.47 18.09 5.81
N ASN A 231 9.62 19.24 5.16
CA ASN A 231 8.49 20.07 4.76
C ASN A 231 8.04 19.70 3.35
N ILE A 232 6.76 19.37 3.19
CA ILE A 232 6.16 19.13 1.88
C ILE A 232 6.01 20.48 1.17
N ASN A 233 6.53 20.57 -0.06
CA ASN A 233 6.37 21.76 -0.87
C ASN A 233 4.88 21.95 -1.21
N SER A 234 4.36 23.16 -1.03
CA SER A 234 2.93 23.47 -1.23
C SER A 234 2.39 23.08 -2.60
N LYS A 235 3.24 23.06 -3.64
CA LYS A 235 2.86 22.59 -4.98
C LYS A 235 2.45 21.11 -5.04
N TYR A 236 2.78 20.31 -4.02
CA TYR A 236 2.40 18.91 -3.91
C TYR A 236 1.22 18.68 -2.98
N ASN A 237 0.64 19.71 -2.36
CA ASN A 237 -0.46 19.54 -1.40
C ASN A 237 -1.67 18.85 -2.05
N GLU A 238 -1.95 19.16 -3.31
CA GLU A 238 -3.07 18.58 -4.07
C GLU A 238 -2.78 17.15 -4.55
N THR A 239 -1.51 16.81 -4.75
CA THR A 239 -1.07 15.50 -5.27
C THR A 239 -0.42 14.63 -4.19
N ILE A 240 -0.59 15.01 -2.93
CA ILE A 240 0.06 14.36 -1.78
C ILE A 240 -0.35 12.88 -1.65
N ASN A 241 -1.59 12.56 -2.01
CA ASN A 241 -2.09 11.18 -2.03
C ASN A 241 -1.38 10.34 -3.08
N SER A 242 -1.07 10.91 -4.25
CA SER A 242 -0.32 10.23 -5.32
C SER A 242 1.16 10.08 -4.97
N PHE A 243 1.72 11.06 -4.25
CA PHE A 243 3.13 11.09 -3.86
C PHE A 243 3.54 9.86 -3.02
N ARG A 244 2.60 9.27 -2.27
CA ARG A 244 2.86 8.07 -1.46
C ARG A 244 3.37 6.89 -2.28
N PHE A 245 2.95 6.72 -3.55
CA PHE A 245 3.42 5.60 -4.37
C PHE A 245 4.92 5.67 -4.63
N VAL A 246 5.46 6.88 -4.83
CA VAL A 246 6.88 7.11 -5.04
C VAL A 246 7.66 6.72 -3.78
N LEU A 247 7.18 7.16 -2.61
CA LEU A 247 7.77 6.82 -1.32
C LEU A 247 7.73 5.31 -1.05
N TYR A 248 6.57 4.68 -1.29
CA TYR A 248 6.39 3.24 -1.10
C TYR A 248 7.32 2.46 -2.04
N TYR A 249 7.36 2.81 -3.32
CA TYR A 249 8.22 2.14 -4.29
C TYR A 249 9.69 2.28 -3.93
N ALA A 250 10.16 3.49 -3.59
CA ALA A 250 11.55 3.73 -3.22
C ALA A 250 11.96 2.88 -2.01
N PHE A 251 11.14 2.85 -0.96
CA PHE A 251 11.41 2.05 0.22
C PHE A 251 11.36 0.54 -0.07
N LEU A 252 10.27 0.05 -0.66
CA LEU A 252 10.10 -1.36 -0.93
C LEU A 252 11.17 -1.89 -1.89
N SER A 253 11.57 -1.11 -2.90
CA SER A 253 12.60 -1.52 -3.86
C SER A 253 13.97 -1.65 -3.19
N THR A 254 14.27 -0.73 -2.27
CA THR A 254 15.51 -0.73 -1.50
C THR A 254 15.58 -1.93 -0.54
N TYR A 255 14.46 -2.27 0.12
CA TYR A 255 14.41 -3.33 1.15
C TYR A 255 13.80 -4.64 0.68
N LYS A 256 13.59 -4.84 -0.63
CA LYS A 256 12.87 -5.99 -1.16
C LYS A 256 13.40 -7.36 -0.72
N SER A 257 14.70 -7.47 -0.42
CA SER A 257 15.32 -8.72 0.09
C SER A 257 14.99 -9.02 1.55
N ARG A 258 14.50 -8.04 2.31
CA ARG A 258 14.12 -8.13 3.72
C ARG A 258 12.60 -8.20 3.94
N ILE A 259 11.82 -8.02 2.87
CA ILE A 259 10.36 -7.94 2.93
C ILE A 259 9.76 -9.11 2.18
N SER A 260 8.83 -9.83 2.82
CA SER A 260 8.06 -10.90 2.18
C SER A 260 6.73 -10.37 1.68
N ARG A 261 5.94 -9.76 2.58
CA ARG A 261 4.61 -9.25 2.32
C ARG A 261 4.50 -7.80 2.77
N VAL A 262 3.67 -7.03 2.09
CA VAL A 262 3.41 -5.62 2.37
C VAL A 262 1.93 -5.35 2.44
N ILE A 263 1.54 -4.52 3.41
CA ILE A 263 0.25 -3.84 3.44
C ILE A 263 0.52 -2.34 3.28
N ALA A 264 -0.07 -1.73 2.27
CA ALA A 264 -0.06 -0.28 2.08
C ALA A 264 -1.46 0.27 2.36
N VAL A 265 -1.60 1.09 3.41
CA VAL A 265 -2.90 1.57 3.90
C VAL A 265 -2.87 3.02 4.36
N TYR A 266 -4.03 3.68 4.45
CA TYR A 266 -4.15 4.96 5.14
C TYR A 266 -4.22 4.77 6.66
N MET A 267 -3.37 5.49 7.40
CA MET A 267 -3.23 5.33 8.84
C MET A 267 -4.44 5.87 9.62
N CYS A 268 -5.01 7.00 9.18
CA CYS A 268 -5.98 7.76 9.97
C CYS A 268 -7.40 7.15 10.01
N ASP A 269 -7.71 6.23 9.11
CA ASP A 269 -9.04 5.66 8.96
C ASP A 269 -9.00 4.14 8.74
N THR A 270 -7.92 3.48 9.16
CA THR A 270 -7.81 2.01 9.16
C THR A 270 -7.82 1.45 10.59
N TYR A 271 -8.54 0.34 10.77
CA TYR A 271 -8.60 -0.41 12.03
C TYR A 271 -8.46 -1.90 11.78
N PHE A 272 -7.75 -2.59 12.68
CA PHE A 272 -7.50 -4.03 12.60
C PHE A 272 -8.26 -4.77 13.69
N TYR A 273 -9.14 -5.68 13.29
CA TYR A 273 -9.68 -6.67 14.20
C TYR A 273 -8.69 -7.82 14.34
N TYR A 274 -8.30 -8.48 13.25
CA TYR A 274 -7.44 -9.67 13.27
C TYR A 274 -6.11 -9.42 12.57
N ASN A 275 -5.15 -10.34 12.73
CA ASN A 275 -3.84 -10.20 12.08
C ASN A 275 -4.07 -10.19 10.57
N PRO A 276 -3.73 -9.10 9.88
CA PRO A 276 -4.09 -8.97 8.47
C PRO A 276 -3.16 -9.79 7.57
N PHE A 277 -2.04 -10.30 8.07
CA PHE A 277 -1.08 -11.10 7.32
C PHE A 277 -1.40 -12.60 7.37
N THR A 278 -2.46 -13.01 6.68
CA THR A 278 -2.89 -14.41 6.59
C THR A 278 -2.03 -15.22 5.61
N SER A 279 -2.11 -16.55 5.70
CA SER A 279 -1.44 -17.48 4.78
C SER A 279 -1.94 -17.40 3.33
N GLU A 280 -3.04 -16.69 3.07
CA GLU A 280 -3.57 -16.44 1.72
C GLU A 280 -2.68 -15.49 0.92
N ILE A 281 -1.90 -14.63 1.61
CA ILE A 281 -1.02 -13.65 0.97
C ILE A 281 0.29 -14.34 0.63
N LYS A 282 0.40 -14.79 -0.62
CA LYS A 282 1.63 -15.41 -1.13
C LYS A 282 2.55 -14.37 -1.76
N ASN A 283 3.79 -14.77 -2.02
CA ASN A 283 4.83 -13.90 -2.60
C ASN A 283 4.47 -13.33 -3.99
N ASP A 284 3.56 -13.97 -4.71
CA ASP A 284 3.06 -13.63 -6.04
C ASP A 284 1.65 -13.03 -6.03
N THR A 285 1.06 -12.84 -4.85
CA THR A 285 -0.30 -12.35 -4.69
C THR A 285 -0.32 -10.83 -4.55
N LEU A 286 -1.27 -10.16 -5.19
CA LEU A 286 -1.65 -8.78 -4.90
C LEU A 286 -3.16 -8.71 -4.84
N ILE A 287 -3.67 -8.23 -3.70
CA ILE A 287 -5.08 -8.14 -3.40
C ILE A 287 -5.46 -6.67 -3.22
N MET A 288 -6.55 -6.29 -3.86
CA MET A 288 -7.25 -5.03 -3.67
C MET A 288 -8.73 -5.30 -3.43
N ASN A 289 -9.45 -4.29 -2.93
CA ASN A 289 -10.88 -4.41 -2.66
C ASN A 289 -11.67 -3.37 -3.42
N ASN A 290 -12.89 -3.77 -3.75
CA ASN A 290 -13.93 -2.87 -4.22
C ASN A 290 -14.58 -2.11 -3.06
N GLU A 291 -14.93 -0.86 -3.31
CA GLU A 291 -15.89 -0.11 -2.52
C GLU A 291 -17.31 -0.68 -2.75
N CYS A 292 -18.26 -0.39 -1.85
CA CYS A 292 -19.66 -0.77 -2.01
C CYS A 292 -20.42 0.19 -2.94
N THR A 293 -19.80 0.61 -4.04
CA THR A 293 -20.38 1.51 -5.03
C THR A 293 -19.84 1.21 -6.40
N THR A 294 -20.70 1.35 -7.41
CA THR A 294 -20.29 1.33 -8.82
C THR A 294 -19.88 2.71 -9.29
N PHE A 295 -19.24 2.81 -10.47
CA PHE A 295 -18.98 4.10 -11.11
C PHE A 295 -20.28 4.85 -11.40
N PHE A 296 -21.32 4.17 -11.88
CA PHE A 296 -22.65 4.75 -12.09
C PHE A 296 -23.17 5.47 -10.83
N MET A 297 -22.97 4.87 -9.66
CA MET A 297 -23.41 5.44 -8.39
C MET A 297 -22.41 6.42 -7.77
N SER A 298 -21.25 6.65 -8.39
CA SER A 298 -20.15 7.46 -7.85
C SER A 298 -19.72 8.53 -8.86
N PRO A 299 -20.43 9.66 -8.95
CA PRO A 299 -20.17 10.69 -9.97
C PRO A 299 -18.72 11.18 -9.98
N ILE A 300 -18.09 11.28 -8.81
CA ILE A 300 -16.69 11.72 -8.68
C ILE A 300 -15.73 10.68 -9.29
N ASN A 301 -15.88 9.40 -8.94
CA ASN A 301 -15.01 8.35 -9.50
C ASN A 301 -15.28 8.13 -10.99
N PHE A 302 -16.55 8.23 -11.42
CA PHE A 302 -16.91 8.16 -12.84
C PHE A 302 -16.29 9.32 -13.62
N HIS A 303 -16.28 10.54 -13.06
CA HIS A 303 -15.64 11.69 -13.68
C HIS A 303 -14.14 11.47 -13.86
N TRP A 304 -13.43 11.01 -12.82
CA TRP A 304 -12.01 10.71 -12.92
C TRP A 304 -11.69 9.63 -13.95
N LEU A 305 -12.49 8.55 -14.00
CA LEU A 305 -12.32 7.50 -14.99
C LEU A 305 -12.61 8.01 -16.42
N SER A 306 -13.66 8.81 -16.58
CA SER A 306 -14.07 9.39 -17.88
C SER A 306 -12.99 10.28 -18.47
N LEU A 307 -12.38 11.15 -17.66
CA LEU A 307 -11.31 12.04 -18.12
C LEU A 307 -10.12 11.26 -18.69
N LEU A 308 -9.71 10.18 -18.03
CA LEU A 308 -8.63 9.33 -18.52
C LEU A 308 -9.08 8.56 -19.76
N ALA A 309 -10.24 7.91 -19.73
CA ALA A 309 -10.75 7.15 -20.88
C ALA A 309 -10.87 8.03 -22.15
N GLU A 310 -11.41 9.24 -22.02
CA GLU A 310 -11.51 10.21 -23.12
C GLU A 310 -10.14 10.58 -23.67
N LYS A 311 -9.18 10.90 -22.78
CA LYS A 311 -7.80 11.27 -23.15
C LYS A 311 -7.09 10.20 -23.97
N TYR A 312 -7.38 8.92 -23.73
CA TYR A 312 -6.78 7.79 -24.45
C TYR A 312 -7.68 7.14 -25.49
N HIS A 313 -8.85 7.72 -25.75
CA HIS A 313 -9.84 7.20 -26.69
C HIS A 313 -10.31 5.76 -26.37
N ASP A 314 -10.37 5.42 -25.09
CA ASP A 314 -10.90 4.14 -24.62
C ASP A 314 -12.42 4.25 -24.32
N ASP A 315 -13.19 3.20 -24.62
CA ASP A 315 -14.65 3.17 -24.37
C ASP A 315 -14.95 2.84 -22.90
N ILE A 316 -15.51 3.81 -22.16
CA ILE A 316 -15.88 3.63 -20.76
C ILE A 316 -17.17 2.84 -20.55
N SER A 317 -18.02 2.70 -21.58
CA SER A 317 -19.36 2.12 -21.47
C SER A 317 -19.40 0.74 -20.77
N PRO A 318 -18.46 -0.19 -21.06
CA PRO A 318 -18.43 -1.49 -20.41
C PRO A 318 -18.18 -1.43 -18.89
N HIS A 319 -17.57 -0.34 -18.40
CA HIS A 319 -17.09 -0.24 -17.03
C HIS A 319 -18.03 0.56 -16.11
N ILE A 320 -19.11 1.13 -16.62
CA ILE A 320 -20.03 1.99 -15.85
C ILE A 320 -20.65 1.25 -14.64
N GLN A 321 -20.93 -0.04 -14.80
CA GLN A 321 -21.54 -0.87 -13.74
C GLN A 321 -20.51 -1.58 -12.85
N GLU A 322 -19.22 -1.42 -13.14
CA GLU A 322 -18.17 -2.01 -12.31
C GLU A 322 -18.04 -1.27 -10.97
N ASN A 323 -17.61 -2.01 -9.95
CA ASN A 323 -17.36 -1.42 -8.63
C ASN A 323 -16.11 -0.54 -8.65
N VAL A 324 -16.11 0.53 -7.86
CA VAL A 324 -14.92 1.36 -7.71
C VAL A 324 -13.87 0.61 -6.91
N ILE A 325 -12.65 0.49 -7.43
CA ILE A 325 -11.51 -0.07 -6.70
C ILE A 325 -11.05 0.97 -5.68
N ASN A 326 -10.93 0.54 -4.42
CA ASN A 326 -10.36 1.38 -3.39
C ASN A 326 -8.83 1.38 -3.47
N ASN A 327 -8.23 2.56 -3.61
CA ASN A 327 -6.77 2.68 -3.68
C ASN A 327 -6.11 3.03 -2.33
N GLY A 328 -6.89 3.20 -1.27
CA GLY A 328 -6.36 3.44 0.07
C GLY A 328 -5.92 2.17 0.80
N PHE A 329 -6.11 0.99 0.20
CA PHE A 329 -5.71 -0.31 0.73
C PHE A 329 -5.11 -1.18 -0.37
N LEU A 330 -3.96 -1.79 -0.08
CA LEU A 330 -3.32 -2.83 -0.89
C LEU A 330 -2.63 -3.82 0.04
N ILE A 331 -2.74 -5.12 -0.27
CA ILE A 331 -1.99 -6.18 0.40
C ILE A 331 -1.36 -7.12 -0.62
N ALA A 332 -0.07 -7.39 -0.50
CA ALA A 332 0.65 -8.09 -1.56
C ALA A 332 1.93 -8.76 -1.07
N GLY A 333 2.42 -9.73 -1.84
CA GLY A 333 3.82 -10.10 -1.83
C GLY A 333 4.70 -8.94 -2.35
N ILE A 334 5.96 -8.91 -1.95
CA ILE A 334 6.87 -7.81 -2.30
C ILE A 334 7.05 -7.60 -3.81
N ARG A 335 7.11 -8.68 -4.59
CA ARG A 335 7.30 -8.63 -6.05
C ARG A 335 6.12 -7.97 -6.75
N PRO A 336 4.87 -8.47 -6.65
CA PRO A 336 3.74 -7.84 -7.33
C PRO A 336 3.45 -6.43 -6.80
N ALA A 337 3.73 -6.13 -5.52
CA ALA A 337 3.64 -4.76 -5.00
C ALA A 337 4.56 -3.78 -5.77
N LEU A 338 5.82 -4.17 -6.00
CA LEU A 338 6.77 -3.34 -6.76
C LEU A 338 6.35 -3.17 -8.22
N ILE A 339 5.84 -4.23 -8.85
CA ILE A 339 5.36 -4.15 -10.24
C ILE A 339 4.16 -3.22 -10.32
N PHE A 340 3.17 -3.36 -9.43
CA PHE A 340 2.01 -2.48 -9.35
C PHE A 340 2.40 -1.01 -9.19
N LEU A 341 3.23 -0.71 -8.18
CA LEU A 341 3.70 0.66 -7.93
C LEU A 341 4.50 1.23 -9.11
N SER A 342 5.32 0.40 -9.77
CA SER A 342 6.09 0.83 -10.95
C SER A 342 5.19 1.20 -12.12
N ASN A 343 4.10 0.45 -12.37
CA ASN A 343 3.15 0.77 -13.43
C ASN A 343 2.49 2.13 -13.16
N ILE A 344 2.10 2.41 -11.92
CA ILE A 344 1.51 3.70 -11.53
C ILE A 344 2.51 4.84 -11.70
N ILE A 345 3.75 4.68 -11.23
CA ILE A 345 4.79 5.71 -11.36
C ILE A 345 5.11 5.99 -12.83
N LEU A 346 5.25 4.96 -13.65
CA LEU A 346 5.49 5.11 -15.08
C LEU A 346 4.33 5.84 -15.77
N PHE A 347 3.10 5.57 -15.35
CA PHE A 347 1.94 6.32 -15.81
C PHE A 347 2.08 7.82 -15.47
N TYR A 348 2.36 8.17 -14.21
CA TYR A 348 2.61 9.56 -13.80
C TYR A 348 3.76 10.24 -14.55
N GLN A 349 4.77 9.50 -15.00
CA GLN A 349 5.93 10.08 -15.70
C GLN A 349 5.68 10.36 -17.18
N ASN A 350 4.90 9.50 -17.83
CA ASN A 350 4.59 9.65 -19.24
C ASN A 350 3.50 10.70 -19.47
N GLU A 351 2.71 10.96 -18.45
CA GLU A 351 1.56 11.82 -18.52
C GLU A 351 1.86 13.19 -17.93
N ASP A 352 1.45 14.25 -18.63
CA ASP A 352 1.31 15.58 -18.05
C ASP A 352 0.08 15.59 -17.14
N ILE A 353 0.15 14.78 -16.07
CA ILE A 353 -0.93 14.63 -15.09
C ILE A 353 -1.04 15.94 -14.36
N THR A 354 -1.95 16.77 -14.85
CA THR A 354 -2.36 18.01 -14.21
C THR A 354 -2.91 17.71 -12.80
N GLN A 355 -2.98 18.75 -11.97
CA GLN A 355 -3.45 18.71 -10.57
C GLN A 355 -4.83 18.06 -10.34
N ASN A 356 -5.59 17.74 -11.40
CA ASN A 356 -6.96 17.24 -11.32
C ASN A 356 -7.12 15.72 -11.35
N GLU A 357 -6.06 14.94 -11.62
CA GLU A 357 -6.19 13.48 -11.69
C GLU A 357 -5.94 12.84 -10.32
N ASN A 358 -6.99 12.22 -9.78
CA ASN A 358 -6.95 11.53 -8.49
C ASN A 358 -6.27 10.16 -8.60
N ASP A 359 -5.50 9.77 -7.58
CA ASP A 359 -4.81 8.48 -7.52
C ASP A 359 -5.75 7.28 -7.65
N GLN A 360 -6.95 7.34 -7.09
CA GLN A 360 -7.95 6.29 -7.26
C GLN A 360 -8.43 6.19 -8.72
N GLY A 361 -8.64 7.32 -9.41
CA GLY A 361 -9.01 7.34 -10.82
C GLY A 361 -7.98 6.63 -11.71
N ILE A 362 -6.70 6.90 -11.48
CA ILE A 362 -5.58 6.28 -12.21
C ILE A 362 -5.55 4.76 -12.01
N VAL A 363 -5.66 4.28 -10.76
CA VAL A 363 -5.66 2.83 -10.50
C VAL A 363 -6.86 2.14 -11.15
N ASN A 364 -8.04 2.75 -11.06
CA ASN A 364 -9.25 2.23 -11.70
C ASN A 364 -9.08 2.18 -13.23
N TYR A 365 -8.55 3.23 -13.85
CA TYR A 365 -8.27 3.25 -15.28
C TYR A 365 -7.26 2.18 -15.69
N LEU A 366 -6.13 2.08 -14.99
CA LEU A 366 -5.10 1.08 -15.30
C LEU A 366 -5.61 -0.36 -15.17
N TYR A 367 -6.50 -0.63 -14.22
CA TYR A 367 -7.10 -1.95 -14.02
C TYR A 367 -8.16 -2.25 -15.08
N TYR A 368 -9.23 -1.45 -15.17
CA TYR A 368 -10.38 -1.78 -16.00
C TYR A 368 -10.07 -1.80 -17.49
N PHE A 369 -9.07 -1.01 -17.93
CA PHE A 369 -8.62 -1.00 -19.31
C PHE A 369 -7.38 -1.89 -19.57
N ASN A 370 -7.08 -2.84 -18.67
CA ASN A 370 -6.01 -3.83 -18.79
C ASN A 370 -4.62 -3.22 -19.10
N LYS A 371 -4.31 -2.05 -18.51
CA LYS A 371 -3.04 -1.34 -18.75
C LYS A 371 -1.94 -1.75 -17.77
N PHE A 372 -2.28 -2.42 -16.66
CA PHE A 372 -1.28 -3.02 -15.78
C PHE A 372 -0.49 -4.13 -16.49
N LYS A 373 0.84 -4.07 -16.44
CA LYS A 373 1.74 -5.06 -17.04
C LYS A 373 2.48 -5.87 -15.97
N GLY A 374 2.51 -7.19 -16.14
CA GLY A 374 3.34 -8.10 -15.34
C GLY A 374 2.86 -8.30 -13.90
N VAL A 375 1.64 -7.87 -13.56
CA VAL A 375 1.06 -8.06 -12.24
C VAL A 375 -0.35 -8.62 -12.38
N ASN A 376 -0.66 -9.63 -11.57
CA ASN A 376 -2.02 -10.15 -11.44
C ASN A 376 -2.64 -9.53 -10.18
N ILE A 377 -3.76 -8.84 -10.35
CA ILE A 377 -4.46 -8.15 -9.27
C ILE A 377 -5.73 -8.95 -8.97
N THR A 378 -5.79 -9.57 -7.79
CA THR A 378 -7.00 -10.20 -7.29
C THR A 378 -7.88 -9.13 -6.66
N LEU A 379 -9.01 -8.85 -7.30
CA LEU A 379 -9.99 -7.89 -6.81
C LEU A 379 -11.13 -8.62 -6.11
N TYR A 380 -11.32 -8.36 -4.81
CA TYR A 380 -12.46 -8.93 -4.09
C TYR A 380 -13.66 -7.97 -4.12
N PRO A 381 -14.86 -8.49 -4.48
CA PRO A 381 -16.11 -7.77 -4.26
C PRO A 381 -16.35 -7.54 -2.75
N PRO A 382 -17.21 -6.57 -2.40
CA PRO A 382 -17.53 -6.31 -1.00
C PRO A 382 -18.07 -7.56 -0.28
N GLY A 383 -17.54 -7.83 0.92
CA GLY A 383 -17.95 -8.97 1.74
C GLY A 383 -17.49 -10.34 1.23
N LYS A 384 -16.51 -10.40 0.32
CA LYS A 384 -15.95 -11.66 -0.21
C LYS A 384 -14.58 -12.04 0.36
N ASN A 385 -13.99 -11.20 1.19
CA ASN A 385 -12.76 -11.47 1.90
C ASN A 385 -12.74 -10.75 3.26
N SER A 386 -11.66 -10.90 4.01
CA SER A 386 -11.50 -10.32 5.34
C SER A 386 -11.02 -8.87 5.35
N TYR A 387 -10.94 -8.21 4.20
CA TYR A 387 -10.41 -6.85 4.08
C TYR A 387 -11.46 -5.97 3.40
N GLN A 388 -11.81 -4.81 3.96
CA GLN A 388 -12.87 -4.01 3.36
C GLN A 388 -12.64 -2.51 3.44
N SER A 389 -12.91 -1.84 2.32
CA SER A 389 -13.13 -0.39 2.30
C SER A 389 -14.60 -0.09 2.58
N MET A 390 -14.88 0.80 3.51
CA MET A 390 -16.25 1.04 3.97
C MET A 390 -17.01 2.05 3.10
N THR A 391 -16.44 2.63 2.03
CA THR A 391 -17.19 3.60 1.22
C THR A 391 -18.51 3.02 0.69
N LYS A 392 -19.61 3.65 1.11
CA LYS A 392 -21.02 3.28 0.81
C LYS A 392 -21.47 1.89 1.26
N CYS A 393 -20.78 1.26 2.21
CA CYS A 393 -21.15 -0.07 2.73
C CYS A 393 -22.18 -0.08 3.88
N GLY A 394 -22.61 1.09 4.37
CA GLY A 394 -23.34 1.28 5.64
C GLY A 394 -24.43 0.25 5.96
N ASN A 395 -25.35 0.03 5.02
CA ASN A 395 -26.52 -0.83 5.24
C ASN A 395 -26.19 -2.33 5.33
N ALA A 396 -24.99 -2.73 4.93
CA ALA A 396 -24.55 -4.13 4.91
C ALA A 396 -23.65 -4.49 6.11
N ILE A 397 -23.35 -3.50 6.97
CA ILE A 397 -22.46 -3.67 8.12
C ILE A 397 -23.28 -4.16 9.30
N THR A 398 -22.80 -5.22 9.95
CA THR A 398 -23.28 -5.63 11.25
C THR A 398 -22.13 -5.61 12.25
N ILE A 399 -22.41 -5.22 13.49
CA ILE A 399 -21.44 -5.21 14.58
C ILE A 399 -21.93 -6.18 15.63
N ASN A 400 -21.11 -7.15 16.01
CA ASN A 400 -21.43 -8.03 17.12
C ASN A 400 -21.47 -7.21 18.42
N PRO A 401 -22.61 -7.17 19.15
CA PRO A 401 -22.74 -6.30 20.32
C PRO A 401 -21.85 -6.72 21.50
N ILE A 402 -21.34 -7.95 21.49
CA ILE A 402 -20.51 -8.52 22.55
C ILE A 402 -19.02 -8.38 22.22
N SER A 403 -18.60 -8.82 21.03
CA SER A 403 -17.19 -8.75 20.65
C SER A 403 -16.79 -7.40 20.03
N GLY A 404 -17.76 -6.59 19.61
CA GLY A 404 -17.54 -5.39 18.80
C GLY A 404 -17.03 -5.70 17.39
N GLU A 405 -17.01 -6.96 16.96
CA GLU A 405 -16.47 -7.33 15.65
C GLU A 405 -17.42 -6.92 14.52
N ALA A 406 -16.86 -6.23 13.52
CA ALA A 406 -17.61 -5.86 12.33
C ALA A 406 -17.63 -7.01 11.31
N LYS A 407 -18.80 -7.19 10.69
CA LYS A 407 -19.00 -8.03 9.52
C LYS A 407 -19.58 -7.20 8.37
N LEU A 408 -19.28 -7.60 7.14
CA LEU A 408 -19.93 -7.10 5.95
C LEU A 408 -20.53 -8.29 5.19
N LEU A 409 -21.86 -8.31 4.99
CA LEU A 409 -22.53 -9.44 4.33
C LEU A 409 -22.14 -10.79 4.95
N ASP A 410 -22.21 -10.88 6.28
CA ASP A 410 -21.82 -12.03 7.12
C ASP A 410 -20.33 -12.41 7.13
N GLN A 411 -19.51 -11.80 6.27
CA GLN A 411 -18.07 -11.99 6.26
C GLN A 411 -17.41 -11.24 7.41
N LYS A 412 -16.67 -11.97 8.27
CA LYS A 412 -15.82 -11.38 9.31
C LYS A 412 -14.68 -10.59 8.67
N LEU A 413 -14.41 -9.41 9.21
CA LEU A 413 -13.37 -8.50 8.70
C LEU A 413 -12.14 -8.53 9.62
N SER A 414 -10.97 -8.81 9.05
CA SER A 414 -9.66 -8.65 9.68
C SER A 414 -9.23 -7.19 9.70
N LEU A 415 -9.50 -6.46 8.62
CA LEU A 415 -9.14 -5.05 8.46
C LEU A 415 -10.31 -4.28 7.86
N ILE A 416 -10.57 -3.11 8.42
CA ILE A 416 -11.48 -2.11 7.85
C ILE A 416 -10.72 -0.83 7.53
N HIS A 417 -10.95 -0.30 6.33
CA HIS A 417 -10.43 0.97 5.87
C HIS A 417 -11.59 1.93 5.64
N GLN A 418 -11.43 3.20 5.99
CA GLN A 418 -12.47 4.24 6.01
C GLN A 418 -13.55 3.96 7.05
N PHE A 419 -13.17 3.48 8.24
CA PHE A 419 -14.13 3.23 9.34
C PHE A 419 -14.86 4.50 9.79
N ASP A 420 -14.26 5.66 9.53
CA ASP A 420 -14.76 7.00 9.85
C ASP A 420 -15.86 7.49 8.90
N ARG A 421 -16.46 6.60 8.11
CA ARG A 421 -17.64 6.88 7.27
C ARG A 421 -18.97 6.57 7.98
N TYR A 422 -18.95 5.83 9.08
CA TYR A 422 -20.17 5.42 9.80
C TYR A 422 -20.04 5.63 11.30
N CYS A 423 -21.08 6.20 11.90
CA CYS A 423 -21.09 6.47 13.34
C CYS A 423 -21.07 5.19 14.17
N SER A 424 -21.75 4.13 13.71
CA SER A 424 -21.76 2.83 14.39
C SER A 424 -20.35 2.24 14.50
N LEU A 425 -19.55 2.30 13.43
CA LEU A 425 -18.16 1.86 13.44
C LEU A 425 -17.27 2.76 14.29
N LEU A 426 -17.42 4.08 14.19
CA LEU A 426 -16.66 5.01 15.03
C LEU A 426 -16.89 4.75 16.52
N ASN A 427 -18.15 4.72 16.95
CA ASN A 427 -18.52 4.50 18.35
C ASN A 427 -18.02 3.13 18.83
N ASN A 428 -18.17 2.09 18.00
CA ASN A 428 -17.67 0.76 18.32
C ASN A 428 -16.14 0.73 18.49
N ILE A 429 -15.40 1.38 17.60
CA ILE A 429 -13.93 1.47 17.68
C ILE A 429 -13.47 2.30 18.87
N GLU A 430 -14.18 3.38 19.21
CA GLU A 430 -13.92 4.17 20.42
C GLU A 430 -14.11 3.32 21.68
N ASN A 431 -15.12 2.46 21.72
CA ASN A 431 -15.36 1.52 22.81
C ASN A 431 -14.28 0.42 22.88
N LEU A 432 -13.90 -0.14 21.72
CA LEU A 432 -12.89 -1.21 21.63
C LEU A 432 -11.47 -0.70 21.84
N CYS A 433 -11.16 0.54 21.46
CA CYS A 433 -9.84 1.13 21.55
C CYS A 433 -9.94 2.61 21.96
N PRO A 434 -10.23 2.89 23.25
CA PRO A 434 -10.41 4.24 23.73
C PRO A 434 -9.13 5.06 23.58
N ALA A 435 -9.29 6.36 23.35
CA ALA A 435 -8.18 7.31 23.26
C ALA A 435 -7.32 7.31 24.53
N LEU A 436 -6.00 7.42 24.38
CA LEU A 436 -5.07 7.43 25.50
C LEU A 436 -4.95 8.81 26.15
N GLY A 437 -6.04 9.36 26.66
CA GLY A 437 -6.08 10.70 27.27
C GLY A 437 -6.62 11.79 26.34
N LYS A 438 -6.79 13.00 26.90
CA LYS A 438 -7.50 14.11 26.24
C LYS A 438 -6.80 14.62 24.97
N ASP A 439 -5.47 14.61 24.96
CA ASP A 439 -4.68 15.13 23.83
C ASP A 439 -4.69 14.21 22.59
N HIS A 440 -5.32 13.05 22.69
CA HIS A 440 -5.46 12.08 21.61
C HIS A 440 -6.88 12.03 21.05
N MET A 441 -7.78 12.83 21.61
CA MET A 441 -9.09 13.02 21.03
C MET A 441 -8.93 13.97 19.86
N ASP A 442 -9.37 13.54 18.68
CA ASP A 442 -9.70 14.53 17.67
C ASP A 442 -10.77 15.44 18.28
N ASN A 443 -10.51 16.75 18.34
CA ASN A 443 -11.49 17.71 18.87
C ASN A 443 -12.78 17.66 18.06
N ASP A 444 -12.69 17.21 16.82
CA ASP A 444 -13.82 16.93 15.99
C ASP A 444 -13.58 15.64 15.19
N PRO A 445 -13.98 14.46 15.71
CA PRO A 445 -14.05 13.26 14.91
C PRO A 445 -15.25 13.39 13.96
N GLN A 446 -15.39 14.52 13.27
CA GLN A 446 -16.34 14.66 12.19
C GLN A 446 -16.00 13.56 11.20
N LEU A 447 -17.04 12.88 10.76
CA LEU A 447 -16.95 11.94 9.68
C LEU A 447 -16.45 12.74 8.48
N LYS A 448 -15.19 12.53 8.11
CA LYS A 448 -14.73 13.03 6.82
C LYS A 448 -15.57 12.26 5.81
N TYR A 449 -16.35 12.96 4.98
CA TYR A 449 -17.11 12.33 3.89
C TYR A 449 -18.30 11.42 4.28
N SER A 450 -18.84 11.50 5.50
CA SER A 450 -20.17 10.89 5.77
C SER A 450 -21.27 11.95 5.78
N HIS A 451 -22.47 11.52 5.41
CA HIS A 451 -23.70 12.29 5.53
C HIS A 451 -24.37 12.11 6.90
N GLU A 452 -23.89 11.17 7.73
CA GLU A 452 -24.45 10.93 9.05
C GLU A 452 -24.03 12.05 10.02
N LYS A 453 -24.89 12.35 11.01
CA LYS A 453 -24.50 13.16 12.16
C LYS A 453 -24.36 12.21 13.34
N CYS A 454 -23.14 12.01 13.84
CA CYS A 454 -22.94 11.16 15.01
C CYS A 454 -23.53 11.86 16.24
N ASN A 455 -24.58 11.28 16.79
CA ASN A 455 -25.15 11.78 18.04
C ASN A 455 -24.24 11.32 19.18
N LYS A 456 -23.39 12.24 19.69
CA LYS A 456 -22.46 11.98 20.80
C LYS A 456 -23.14 11.49 22.09
N ASN A 457 -24.47 11.60 22.18
CA ASN A 457 -25.24 11.23 23.37
C ASN A 457 -25.71 9.76 23.39
N ILE A 458 -25.49 8.97 22.33
CA ILE A 458 -25.91 7.56 22.30
C ILE A 458 -24.74 6.68 22.77
N LYS A 459 -24.77 6.25 24.03
CA LYS A 459 -23.94 5.15 24.52
C LYS A 459 -24.61 3.83 24.13
N TYR A 460 -23.93 3.03 23.32
CA TYR A 460 -24.36 1.69 22.92
C TYR A 460 -23.96 0.64 23.96
#